data_AF-A0A6P7TRR3-F1
#
_entry.id   AF-A0A6P7TRR3-F1
#
_cell.length_a   1.000
_cell.length_b   1.000
_cell.length_c   1.000
_cell.angle_alpha   90.00
_cell.angle_beta   90.00
_cell.angle_gamma   90.00
#
_symmetry.space_group_name_H-M   'P 1'
#
loop_
_entity.id
_entity.type
_entity.pdbx_description
1 polymer ?
#
loop_
_entity_poly.entity_id
_entity_poly.type
_entity_poly.pdbx_seq_one_letter_code
_entity_poly.pdbx_strand_id
1 'polypeptide(L)'
;MCGLWLSNDKCFHEEIKLFAHQQLKHPASVGKERSYFRKKVELRQKNAPKTLEFCLKKANEHNNKTLKVSYAVSELVAKVGKPHTIAERLVKPAMLICAKELLGEQAANILQKIPLSNDTVKRRQIEMAENLEKQLVEKLKVSKFSLQIDETTINNSALLLTYVRYIDAMAIHEEMLFIKKLIDTRSDTIYAAVYDYLYDNGIPLSNLLQIATDGASAMTANRMAL
;
A
#
# COMPACT_ATOMS: atom_id res chain seq x y z
N MET A 1 -34.08 3.61 26.80
CA MET A 1 -34.53 5.02 26.84
C MET A 1 -35.49 5.23 25.69
N CYS A 2 -36.60 5.93 25.93
CA CYS A 2 -37.72 6.07 24.99
C CYS A 2 -37.52 7.09 23.86
N GLY A 3 -36.37 7.79 23.79
CA GLY A 3 -36.07 8.72 22.69
C GLY A 3 -36.76 10.08 22.76
N LEU A 4 -37.48 10.38 23.85
CA LEU A 4 -38.11 11.68 24.09
C LEU A 4 -37.07 12.70 24.60
N TRP A 5 -37.07 13.91 24.04
CA TRP A 5 -36.25 15.03 24.51
C TRP A 5 -37.09 15.91 25.43
N LEU A 6 -36.61 16.18 26.65
CA LEU A 6 -37.24 17.11 27.57
C LEU A 6 -36.57 18.49 27.42
N SER A 7 -37.35 19.56 27.30
CA SER A 7 -36.84 20.92 27.12
C SER A 7 -36.14 21.45 28.39
N ASN A 8 -34.94 22.04 28.22
CA ASN A 8 -34.12 22.64 29.29
C ASN A 8 -34.56 24.08 29.61
N ASP A 9 -35.72 24.24 30.23
CA ASP A 9 -36.13 25.54 30.77
C ASP A 9 -35.69 25.66 32.24
N LYS A 10 -35.05 26.79 32.58
CA LYS A 10 -34.41 27.14 33.88
C LYS A 10 -34.82 26.29 35.10
N CYS A 11 -33.85 25.53 35.61
CA CYS A 11 -33.54 24.91 36.92
C CYS A 11 -34.61 24.55 37.98
N PHE A 12 -35.85 25.05 37.98
CA PHE A 12 -36.87 24.64 38.97
C PHE A 12 -37.91 23.66 38.43
N HIS A 13 -38.06 23.58 37.10
CA HIS A 13 -39.05 22.71 36.45
C HIS A 13 -38.48 21.40 35.88
N GLU A 14 -37.15 21.25 35.80
CA GLU A 14 -36.52 20.07 35.19
C GLU A 14 -36.67 18.79 36.02
N GLU A 15 -36.52 18.86 37.35
CA GLU A 15 -36.72 17.70 38.23
C GLU A 15 -38.17 17.21 38.19
N ILE A 16 -39.13 18.13 38.18
CA ILE A 16 -40.56 17.82 38.09
C ILE A 16 -40.90 17.19 36.74
N LYS A 17 -40.39 17.75 35.63
CA LYS A 17 -40.60 17.22 34.26
C LYS A 17 -39.99 15.82 34.11
N LEU A 18 -38.77 15.60 34.58
CA LEU A 18 -38.10 14.31 34.52
C LEU A 18 -38.80 13.27 35.41
N PHE A 19 -39.17 13.65 36.63
CA PHE A 19 -39.87 12.78 37.56
C PHE A 19 -41.25 12.38 37.05
N ALA A 20 -42.04 13.33 36.52
CA ALA A 20 -43.34 13.05 35.90
C ALA A 20 -43.20 12.14 34.67
N HIS A 21 -42.21 12.41 33.80
CA HIS A 21 -41.91 11.55 32.65
C HIS A 21 -41.54 10.13 33.08
N GLN A 22 -40.70 9.99 34.11
CA GLN A 22 -40.33 8.68 34.66
C GLN A 22 -41.55 7.96 35.22
N GLN A 23 -42.42 8.61 36.00
CA GLN A 23 -43.62 7.96 36.51
C GLN A 23 -44.55 7.46 35.40
N LEU A 24 -44.81 8.30 34.39
CA LEU A 24 -45.79 8.00 33.34
C LEU A 24 -45.27 7.00 32.30
N LYS A 25 -44.00 7.10 31.91
CA LYS A 25 -43.44 6.29 30.81
C LYS A 25 -42.51 5.19 31.30
N HIS A 26 -41.87 5.35 32.46
CA HIS A 26 -40.84 4.45 32.98
C HIS A 26 -40.96 4.21 34.49
N PRO A 27 -42.12 3.75 35.00
CA PRO A 27 -42.40 3.66 36.44
C PRO A 27 -41.35 2.83 37.20
N ALA A 28 -40.81 1.79 36.55
CA ALA A 28 -39.75 0.94 37.10
C ALA A 28 -38.38 1.65 37.31
N SER A 29 -38.21 2.88 36.81
CA SER A 29 -36.97 3.66 36.92
C SER A 29 -37.07 4.86 37.87
N VAL A 30 -38.25 5.13 38.42
CA VAL A 30 -38.48 6.22 39.37
C VAL A 30 -37.64 6.00 40.63
N GLY A 31 -36.94 7.03 41.09
CA GLY A 31 -36.13 7.00 42.32
C GLY A 31 -34.87 6.13 42.26
N LYS A 32 -34.50 5.61 41.08
CA LYS A 32 -33.24 4.85 40.92
C LYS A 32 -32.05 5.80 40.89
N GLU A 33 -30.93 5.37 41.46
CA GLU A 33 -29.71 6.18 41.48
C GLU A 33 -28.98 6.21 40.12
N ARG A 34 -28.00 7.10 39.98
CA ARG A 34 -27.19 7.25 38.75
C ARG A 34 -26.53 5.95 38.28
N SER A 35 -26.09 5.07 39.18
CA SER A 35 -25.44 3.81 38.81
C SER A 35 -26.36 2.86 38.03
N TYR A 36 -27.65 2.83 38.37
CA TYR A 36 -28.66 2.05 37.65
C TYR A 36 -28.76 2.49 36.18
N PHE A 37 -28.79 3.81 35.95
CA PHE A 37 -28.85 4.37 34.60
C PHE A 37 -27.54 4.14 33.84
N ARG A 38 -26.39 4.29 34.50
CA ARG A 38 -25.07 3.99 33.90
C ARG A 38 -24.97 2.53 33.45
N LYS A 39 -25.38 1.58 34.31
CA LYS A 39 -25.42 0.15 33.98
C LYS A 39 -26.38 -0.16 32.83
N LYS A 40 -27.54 0.51 32.76
CA LYS A 40 -28.47 0.38 31.62
C LYS A 40 -27.90 0.91 30.30
N VAL A 41 -27.13 2.00 30.34
CA VAL A 41 -26.43 2.53 29.15
C VAL A 41 -25.34 1.56 28.71
N GLU A 42 -24.53 1.02 29.62
CA GLU A 42 -23.50 0.02 29.32
C GLU A 42 -24.09 -1.26 28.73
N LEU A 43 -25.19 -1.77 29.30
CA LEU A 43 -25.90 -2.93 28.76
C LEU A 43 -26.46 -2.64 27.35
N ARG A 44 -26.97 -1.43 27.12
CA ARG A 44 -27.45 -1.02 25.80
C ARG A 44 -26.32 -0.87 24.79
N GLN A 45 -25.14 -0.41 25.19
CA GLN A 45 -23.96 -0.36 24.32
C GLN A 45 -23.43 -1.76 24.00
N LYS A 46 -23.38 -2.66 24.99
CA LYS A 46 -23.00 -4.08 24.80
C LYS A 46 -24.00 -4.81 23.89
N ASN A 47 -25.29 -4.50 24.03
CA ASN A 47 -26.38 -5.13 23.29
C ASN A 47 -26.85 -4.29 22.08
N ALA A 48 -26.12 -3.23 21.72
CA ALA A 48 -26.46 -2.42 20.56
C ALA A 48 -26.30 -3.28 19.31
N PRO A 49 -27.31 -3.34 18.42
CA PRO A 49 -27.15 -4.00 17.14
C PRO A 49 -25.98 -3.34 16.42
N LYS A 50 -24.92 -4.12 16.13
CA LYS A 50 -23.79 -3.64 15.35
C LYS A 50 -24.34 -3.28 13.97
N THR A 51 -24.39 -1.99 13.67
CA THR A 51 -24.84 -1.52 12.36
C THR A 51 -23.92 -2.07 11.28
N LEU A 52 -24.46 -2.27 10.08
CA LEU A 52 -23.68 -2.70 8.91
C LEU A 52 -22.44 -1.82 8.74
N GLU A 53 -22.58 -0.50 8.91
CA GLU A 53 -21.50 0.48 8.83
C GLU A 53 -20.38 0.25 9.86
N PHE A 54 -20.72 -0.09 11.11
CA PHE A 54 -19.73 -0.42 12.14
C PHE A 54 -18.97 -1.71 11.81
N CYS A 55 -19.67 -2.73 11.31
CA CYS A 55 -19.06 -3.98 10.86
C CYS A 55 -18.13 -3.76 9.65
N LEU A 56 -18.56 -2.95 8.69
CA LEU A 56 -17.77 -2.60 7.50
C LEU A 56 -16.50 -1.81 7.86
N LYS A 57 -16.59 -0.81 8.74
CA LYS A 57 -15.40 -0.07 9.23
C LYS A 57 -14.38 -1.00 9.87
N LYS A 58 -14.84 -1.89 10.76
CA LYS A 58 -13.96 -2.86 11.42
C LYS A 58 -13.35 -3.88 10.46
N ALA A 59 -14.12 -4.32 9.45
CA ALA A 59 -13.62 -5.22 8.40
C ALA A 59 -12.56 -4.52 7.53
N ASN A 60 -12.77 -3.26 7.17
CA ASN A 60 -11.82 -2.45 6.40
C ASN A 60 -10.51 -2.21 7.17
N GLU A 61 -10.58 -1.90 8.47
CA GLU A 61 -9.37 -1.76 9.31
C GLU A 61 -8.56 -3.06 9.38
N HIS A 62 -9.24 -4.21 9.50
CA HIS A 62 -8.59 -5.51 9.51
C HIS A 62 -7.96 -5.85 8.15
N ASN A 63 -8.69 -5.58 7.06
CA ASN A 63 -8.20 -5.75 5.69
C ASN A 63 -6.99 -4.85 5.40
N ASN A 64 -6.95 -3.63 5.92
CA ASN A 64 -5.81 -2.73 5.75
C ASN A 64 -4.55 -3.28 6.44
N LYS A 65 -4.70 -3.85 7.64
CA LYS A 65 -3.58 -4.47 8.37
C LYS A 65 -3.05 -5.71 7.64
N THR A 66 -3.93 -6.61 7.21
CA THR A 66 -3.51 -7.82 6.48
C THR A 66 -2.89 -7.47 5.13
N LEU A 67 -3.43 -6.47 4.43
CA LEU A 67 -2.89 -5.97 3.17
C LEU A 67 -1.47 -5.43 3.33
N LYS A 68 -1.23 -4.58 4.35
CA LYS A 68 0.10 -4.02 4.65
C LYS A 68 1.13 -5.13 4.90
N VAL A 69 0.80 -6.11 5.75
CA VAL A 69 1.69 -7.26 5.99
C VAL A 69 1.97 -8.00 4.69
N SER A 70 0.96 -8.11 3.83
CA SER A 70 1.10 -8.84 2.60
C SER A 70 2.00 -8.16 1.56
N TYR A 71 2.01 -6.83 1.48
CA TYR A 71 3.04 -6.10 0.70
C TYR A 71 4.43 -6.29 1.30
N ALA A 72 4.57 -6.17 2.62
CA ALA A 72 5.86 -6.32 3.30
C ALA A 72 6.47 -7.72 3.06
N VAL A 73 5.67 -8.79 3.15
CA VAL A 73 6.15 -10.15 2.84
C VAL A 73 6.49 -10.27 1.35
N SER A 74 5.67 -9.73 0.44
CA SER A 74 5.98 -9.70 -0.99
C SER A 74 7.30 -9.00 -1.30
N GLU A 75 7.58 -7.87 -0.65
CA GLU A 75 8.81 -7.11 -0.78
C GLU A 75 10.02 -7.93 -0.30
N LEU A 76 9.90 -8.61 0.85
CA LEU A 76 10.94 -9.51 1.35
C LEU A 76 11.24 -10.64 0.36
N VAL A 77 10.21 -11.26 -0.23
CA VAL A 77 10.41 -12.29 -1.26
C VAL A 77 11.17 -11.74 -2.47
N ALA A 78 10.86 -10.51 -2.91
CA ALA A 78 11.57 -9.85 -4.01
C ALA A 78 13.04 -9.59 -3.66
N LYS A 79 13.31 -9.03 -2.48
CA LYS A 79 14.68 -8.70 -2.01
C LYS A 79 15.60 -9.92 -1.91
N VAL A 80 15.06 -11.08 -1.52
CA VAL A 80 15.84 -12.33 -1.45
C VAL A 80 15.95 -13.02 -2.82
N GLY A 81 15.23 -12.54 -3.84
CA GLY A 81 15.27 -13.09 -5.20
C GLY A 81 14.71 -14.51 -5.31
N LYS A 82 13.70 -14.85 -4.49
CA LYS A 82 13.08 -16.18 -4.51
C LYS A 82 11.80 -16.20 -5.36
N PRO A 83 11.43 -17.37 -5.92
CA PRO A 83 10.15 -17.51 -6.64
C PRO A 83 8.97 -17.13 -5.75
N HIS A 84 7.96 -16.47 -6.32
CA HIS A 84 6.79 -16.01 -5.55
C HIS A 84 6.07 -17.15 -4.81
N THR A 85 6.14 -18.37 -5.34
CA THR A 85 5.60 -19.60 -4.73
C THR A 85 6.13 -19.86 -3.32
N ILE A 86 7.30 -19.33 -2.93
CA ILE A 86 7.87 -19.53 -1.59
C ILE A 86 6.97 -18.95 -0.50
N ALA A 87 6.29 -17.84 -0.78
CA ALA A 87 5.40 -17.21 0.19
C ALA A 87 4.22 -18.12 0.53
N GLU A 88 3.66 -18.77 -0.48
CA GLU A 88 2.53 -19.68 -0.34
C GLU A 88 2.94 -21.04 0.22
N ARG A 89 4.05 -21.61 -0.27
CA ARG A 89 4.48 -22.98 0.07
C ARG A 89 5.22 -23.09 1.39
N LEU A 90 5.88 -22.02 1.84
CA LEU A 90 6.73 -22.06 3.02
C LEU A 90 6.39 -20.96 4.03
N VAL A 91 6.42 -19.69 3.62
CA VAL A 91 6.29 -18.56 4.56
C VAL A 91 4.94 -18.58 5.28
N LYS A 92 3.84 -18.73 4.52
CA LYS A 92 2.49 -18.75 5.10
C LYS A 92 2.27 -19.96 6.02
N PRO A 93 2.59 -21.21 5.62
CA PRO A 93 2.49 -22.36 6.53
C PRO A 93 3.34 -22.20 7.81
N ALA A 94 4.60 -21.75 7.69
CA ALA A 94 5.47 -21.56 8.84
C ALA A 94 4.89 -20.53 9.82
N MET A 95 4.40 -19.39 9.31
CA MET A 95 3.75 -18.36 10.11
C MET A 95 2.50 -18.88 10.82
N LEU A 96 1.71 -19.74 10.17
CA LEU A 96 0.52 -20.34 10.78
C LEU A 96 0.87 -21.32 11.90
N ILE A 97 1.89 -22.17 11.70
CA ILE A 97 2.36 -23.11 12.74
C ILE A 97 2.82 -22.33 13.97
N CYS A 98 3.70 -21.33 13.80
CA CYS A 98 4.17 -20.52 14.92
C CYS A 98 3.02 -19.83 15.67
N ALA A 99 2.05 -19.28 14.95
CA ALA A 99 0.91 -18.60 15.58
C ALA A 99 -0.01 -19.58 16.34
N LYS A 100 -0.24 -20.79 15.80
CA LYS A 100 -1.03 -21.81 16.49
C LYS A 100 -0.36 -22.25 17.79
N GLU A 101 0.92 -22.60 17.72
CA GLU A 101 1.66 -23.16 18.86
C GLU A 101 1.94 -22.11 19.96
N LEU A 102 2.22 -20.85 19.58
CA LEU A 102 2.66 -19.83 20.55
C LEU A 102 1.54 -18.87 20.98
N LEU A 103 0.56 -18.60 20.11
CA LEU A 103 -0.45 -17.54 20.29
C LEU A 103 -1.89 -18.06 20.26
N GLY A 104 -2.09 -19.33 19.89
CA GLY A 104 -3.39 -19.99 19.79
C GLY A 104 -4.13 -19.79 18.45
N GLU A 105 -5.21 -20.55 18.28
CA GLU A 105 -5.97 -20.64 17.01
C GLU A 105 -6.56 -19.30 16.56
N GLN A 106 -6.90 -18.38 17.48
CA GLN A 106 -7.42 -17.07 17.10
C GLN A 106 -6.40 -16.24 16.31
N ALA A 107 -5.13 -16.28 16.71
CA ALA A 107 -4.05 -15.59 16.00
C ALA A 107 -3.80 -16.23 14.63
N ALA A 108 -3.78 -17.55 14.56
CA ALA A 108 -3.61 -18.27 13.29
C ALA A 108 -4.73 -17.95 12.29
N ASN A 109 -5.97 -17.87 12.73
CA ASN A 109 -7.12 -17.49 11.89
C ASN A 109 -7.01 -16.08 11.32
N ILE A 110 -6.36 -15.16 12.04
CA ILE A 110 -6.07 -13.81 11.53
C ILE A 110 -5.00 -13.88 10.43
N LEU A 111 -3.90 -14.60 10.68
CA LEU A 111 -2.79 -14.71 9.73
C LEU A 111 -3.17 -15.50 8.47
N GLN A 112 -4.12 -16.43 8.57
CA GLN A 112 -4.64 -17.19 7.44
C GLN A 112 -5.27 -16.28 6.37
N LYS A 113 -5.85 -15.15 6.78
CA LYS A 113 -6.48 -14.16 5.90
C LYS A 113 -5.48 -13.31 5.12
N ILE A 114 -4.18 -13.37 5.46
CA ILE A 114 -3.16 -12.63 4.71
C ILE A 114 -3.02 -13.27 3.32
N PRO A 115 -3.22 -12.52 2.22
CA PRO A 115 -3.26 -13.12 0.90
C PRO A 115 -1.84 -13.25 0.34
N LEU A 116 -1.20 -14.42 0.51
CA LEU A 116 0.19 -14.69 0.07
C LEU A 116 0.28 -15.76 -1.02
N SER A 117 -0.77 -15.94 -1.83
CA SER A 117 -0.67 -16.84 -2.99
C SER A 117 0.37 -16.34 -3.98
N ASN A 118 0.89 -17.25 -4.81
CA ASN A 118 1.84 -16.95 -5.88
C ASN A 118 1.41 -15.70 -6.69
N ASP A 119 0.17 -15.69 -7.16
CA ASP A 119 -0.35 -14.61 -8.01
C ASP A 119 -0.49 -13.29 -7.24
N THR A 120 -0.87 -13.37 -5.97
CA THR A 120 -0.98 -12.15 -5.16
C THR A 120 0.39 -11.56 -4.87
N VAL A 121 1.40 -12.40 -4.61
CA VAL A 121 2.76 -11.93 -4.37
C VAL A 121 3.32 -11.28 -5.63
N LYS A 122 3.15 -11.93 -6.79
CA LYS A 122 3.53 -11.38 -8.09
C LYS A 122 2.88 -10.01 -8.33
N ARG A 123 1.55 -9.92 -8.19
CA ARG A 123 0.81 -8.68 -8.41
C ARG A 123 1.31 -7.54 -7.51
N ARG A 124 1.52 -7.81 -6.22
CA ARG A 124 2.03 -6.78 -5.30
C ARG A 124 3.43 -6.29 -5.64
N GLN A 125 4.30 -7.19 -6.10
CA GLN A 125 5.64 -6.78 -6.54
C GLN A 125 5.58 -5.89 -7.77
N ILE A 126 4.69 -6.18 -8.73
CA ILE A 126 4.43 -5.33 -9.89
C ILE A 126 3.91 -3.96 -9.43
N GLU A 127 2.88 -3.91 -8.58
CA GLU A 127 2.32 -2.64 -8.08
C GLU A 127 3.34 -1.80 -7.31
N MET A 128 4.21 -2.45 -6.52
CA MET A 128 5.31 -1.75 -5.83
C MET A 128 6.33 -1.20 -6.83
N ALA A 129 6.71 -1.97 -7.85
CA ALA A 129 7.61 -1.52 -8.90
C ALA A 129 7.04 -0.33 -9.67
N GLU A 130 5.78 -0.41 -10.11
CA GLU A 130 5.07 0.68 -10.79
C GLU A 130 5.00 1.95 -9.93
N ASN A 131 4.81 1.79 -8.61
CA ASN A 131 4.78 2.92 -7.68
C ASN A 131 6.16 3.56 -7.48
N LEU A 132 7.24 2.77 -7.49
CA LEU A 132 8.61 3.29 -7.46
C LEU A 132 8.94 4.01 -8.76
N GLU A 133 8.60 3.42 -9.90
CA GLU A 133 8.78 4.02 -11.24
C GLU A 133 8.06 5.37 -11.32
N LYS A 134 6.79 5.44 -10.92
CA LYS A 134 6.03 6.72 -10.90
C LYS A 134 6.73 7.79 -10.07
N GLN A 135 7.22 7.45 -8.88
CA GLN A 135 7.93 8.41 -8.03
C GLN A 135 9.23 8.88 -8.69
N LEU A 136 9.98 7.97 -9.30
CA LEU A 136 11.21 8.29 -10.01
C LEU A 136 10.93 9.21 -11.20
N VAL A 137 9.95 8.87 -12.05
CA VAL A 137 9.51 9.68 -13.20
C VAL A 137 9.16 11.11 -12.78
N GLU A 138 8.39 11.28 -11.70
CA GLU A 138 8.02 12.61 -11.21
C GLU A 138 9.24 13.44 -10.75
N LYS A 139 10.27 12.80 -10.19
CA LYS A 139 11.54 13.49 -9.89
C LYS A 139 12.27 13.91 -11.17
N LEU A 140 12.37 13.02 -12.17
CA LEU A 140 13.07 13.31 -13.43
C LEU A 140 12.42 14.43 -14.25
N LYS A 141 11.10 14.64 -14.09
CA LYS A 141 10.39 15.76 -14.70
C LYS A 141 10.86 17.13 -14.21
N VAL A 142 11.37 17.22 -12.98
CA VAL A 142 11.74 18.50 -12.34
C VAL A 142 13.23 18.62 -12.05
N SER A 143 13.99 17.53 -12.10
CA SER A 143 15.41 17.48 -11.77
C SER A 143 16.28 17.19 -12.98
N LYS A 144 17.51 17.70 -12.97
CA LYS A 144 18.52 17.31 -13.96
C LYS A 144 19.03 15.90 -13.66
N PHE A 145 19.26 15.11 -14.71
CA PHE A 145 19.72 13.74 -14.59
C PHE A 145 20.65 13.34 -15.71
N SER A 146 21.39 12.24 -15.51
CA SER A 146 22.15 11.55 -16.55
C SER A 146 21.69 10.11 -16.64
N LEU A 147 21.77 9.52 -17.83
CA LEU A 147 21.49 8.10 -18.04
C LEU A 147 22.77 7.31 -18.18
N GLN A 148 22.76 6.09 -17.67
CA GLN A 148 23.75 5.07 -17.98
C GLN A 148 23.02 3.91 -18.64
N ILE A 149 23.43 3.57 -19.85
CA ILE A 149 22.80 2.54 -20.66
C ILE A 149 23.77 1.38 -20.79
N ASP A 150 23.28 0.19 -20.48
CA ASP A 150 24.01 -1.06 -20.56
C ASP A 150 23.19 -2.08 -21.38
N GLU A 151 23.88 -2.90 -22.16
CA GLU A 151 23.28 -3.97 -22.94
C GLU A 151 23.70 -5.32 -22.34
N THR A 152 22.74 -6.17 -22.00
CA THR A 152 23.02 -7.53 -21.56
C THR A 152 22.24 -8.55 -22.38
N THR A 153 22.79 -9.76 -22.53
CA THR A 153 22.11 -10.85 -23.22
C THR A 153 21.73 -11.94 -22.23
N ILE A 154 20.44 -12.25 -22.14
CA ILE A 154 19.91 -13.36 -21.32
C ILE A 154 19.07 -14.26 -22.21
N ASN A 155 19.38 -15.56 -22.24
CA ASN A 155 18.64 -16.58 -23.02
C ASN A 155 18.40 -16.14 -24.49
N ASN A 156 19.47 -15.72 -25.18
CA ASN A 156 19.44 -15.21 -26.56
C ASN A 156 18.53 -13.98 -26.77
N SER A 157 18.16 -13.28 -25.71
CA SER A 157 17.44 -12.00 -25.80
C SER A 157 18.35 -10.87 -25.34
N ALA A 158 18.56 -9.88 -26.22
CA ALA A 158 19.20 -8.63 -25.84
C ALA A 158 18.25 -7.81 -24.97
N LEU A 159 18.77 -7.30 -23.86
CA LEU A 159 18.08 -6.48 -22.88
C LEU A 159 18.84 -5.17 -22.72
N LEU A 160 18.11 -4.07 -22.83
CA LEU A 160 18.58 -2.74 -22.52
C LEU A 160 18.31 -2.44 -21.05
N LEU A 161 19.37 -2.22 -20.28
CA LEU A 161 19.30 -1.77 -18.90
C LEU A 161 19.61 -0.28 -18.89
N THR A 162 18.64 0.51 -18.44
CA THR A 162 18.82 1.96 -18.32
C THR A 162 18.80 2.33 -16.85
N TYR A 163 19.90 2.90 -16.38
CA TYR A 163 20.04 3.50 -15.06
C TYR A 163 19.97 5.01 -15.17
N VAL A 164 19.44 5.65 -14.13
CA VAL A 164 19.38 7.10 -14.03
C VAL A 164 20.16 7.54 -12.80
N ARG A 165 20.95 8.59 -12.97
CA ARG A 165 21.66 9.27 -11.90
C ARG A 165 21.14 10.70 -11.78
N TYR A 166 20.69 11.06 -10.58
CA TYR A 166 20.08 12.37 -10.31
C TYR A 166 20.48 12.88 -8.93
N ILE A 167 20.32 14.19 -8.70
CA ILE A 167 20.60 14.80 -7.40
C ILE A 167 19.28 15.01 -6.67
N ASP A 168 19.17 14.47 -5.46
CA ASP A 168 18.02 14.66 -4.56
C ASP A 168 18.51 14.76 -3.11
N ALA A 169 17.95 15.70 -2.37
CA ALA A 169 18.36 16.04 -1.00
C ALA A 169 19.89 16.22 -0.82
N MET A 170 20.55 16.90 -1.78
CA MET A 170 22.01 17.13 -1.80
C MET A 170 22.87 15.86 -1.91
N ALA A 171 22.27 14.73 -2.27
CA ALA A 171 22.96 13.47 -2.52
C ALA A 171 22.75 13.03 -3.98
N ILE A 172 23.74 12.33 -4.52
CA ILE A 172 23.62 11.65 -5.81
C ILE A 172 22.95 10.30 -5.56
N HIS A 173 21.87 10.05 -6.30
CA HIS A 173 21.17 8.77 -6.30
C HIS A 173 21.33 8.11 -7.66
N GLU A 174 21.42 6.79 -7.64
CA GLU A 174 21.47 5.95 -8.83
C GLU A 174 20.42 4.87 -8.71
N GLU A 175 19.51 4.83 -9.68
CA GLU A 175 18.37 3.91 -9.69
C GLU A 175 18.17 3.33 -11.10
N MET A 176 17.64 2.11 -11.16
CA MET A 176 17.26 1.52 -12.44
C MET A 176 15.98 2.19 -12.94
N LEU A 177 16.04 2.79 -14.12
CA LEU A 177 14.91 3.45 -14.75
C LEU A 177 13.99 2.43 -15.43
N PHE A 178 14.54 1.60 -16.32
CA PHE A 178 13.79 0.53 -16.96
C PHE A 178 14.69 -0.59 -17.49
N ILE A 179 14.07 -1.75 -17.73
CA ILE A 179 14.64 -2.85 -18.52
C ILE A 179 13.73 -3.10 -19.71
N LYS A 180 14.28 -3.06 -20.93
CA LYS A 180 13.49 -3.30 -22.15
C LYS A 180 14.15 -4.38 -23.00
N LYS A 181 13.38 -5.37 -23.42
CA LYS A 181 13.84 -6.34 -24.42
C LYS A 181 13.97 -5.63 -25.77
N LEU A 182 15.14 -5.79 -26.39
CA LEU A 182 15.43 -5.25 -27.71
C LEU A 182 15.08 -6.25 -28.81
N ILE A 183 14.69 -5.72 -29.97
CA ILE A 183 14.47 -6.50 -31.19
C ILE A 183 15.82 -6.79 -31.87
N ASP A 184 16.71 -5.80 -31.86
CA ASP A 184 18.09 -5.86 -32.32
C ASP A 184 18.95 -4.91 -31.47
N THR A 185 20.27 -5.01 -31.63
CA THR A 185 21.25 -4.26 -30.83
C THR A 185 21.75 -3.02 -31.56
N ARG A 186 21.01 -2.50 -32.55
CA ARG A 186 21.45 -1.33 -33.33
C ARG A 186 21.26 -0.03 -32.55
N SER A 187 22.11 0.96 -32.84
CA SER A 187 22.06 2.28 -32.20
C SER A 187 20.69 2.97 -32.31
N ASP A 188 20.03 2.87 -33.47
CA ASP A 188 18.72 3.45 -33.74
C ASP A 188 17.62 2.80 -32.90
N THR A 189 17.64 1.48 -32.76
CA THR A 189 16.69 0.74 -31.91
C THR A 189 16.88 1.09 -30.44
N ILE A 190 18.12 1.21 -29.98
CA ILE A 190 18.44 1.60 -28.60
C ILE A 190 18.02 3.05 -28.34
N TYR A 191 18.31 3.96 -29.28
CA TYR A 191 17.89 5.36 -29.20
C TYR A 191 16.37 5.47 -29.06
N ALA A 192 15.63 4.82 -29.97
CA ALA A 192 14.17 4.82 -29.94
C ALA A 192 13.63 4.28 -28.62
N ALA A 193 14.21 3.19 -28.11
CA ALA A 193 13.79 2.62 -26.83
C ALA A 193 13.88 3.61 -25.65
N VAL A 194 14.94 4.41 -25.59
CA VAL A 194 15.12 5.45 -24.56
C VAL A 194 14.22 6.65 -24.83
N TYR A 195 14.20 7.15 -26.06
CA TYR A 195 13.39 8.30 -26.45
C TYR A 195 11.91 8.05 -26.19
N ASP A 196 11.38 6.92 -26.64
CA ASP A 196 9.98 6.52 -26.45
C ASP A 196 9.64 6.46 -24.97
N TYR A 197 10.52 5.87 -24.13
CA TYR A 197 10.29 5.79 -22.70
C TYR A 197 10.19 7.19 -22.06
N LEU A 198 11.12 8.10 -22.40
CA LEU A 198 11.11 9.46 -21.86
C LEU A 198 9.87 10.23 -22.35
N TYR A 199 9.52 10.08 -23.62
CA TYR A 199 8.36 10.73 -24.23
C TYR A 199 7.04 10.24 -23.62
N ASP A 200 6.84 8.92 -23.54
CA ASP A 200 5.63 8.29 -22.99
C ASP A 200 5.41 8.65 -21.52
N ASN A 201 6.49 8.82 -20.76
CA ASN A 201 6.44 9.23 -19.35
C ASN A 201 6.44 10.76 -19.15
N GLY A 202 6.50 11.55 -20.23
CA GLY A 202 6.50 13.00 -20.17
C GLY A 202 7.73 13.60 -19.48
N ILE A 203 8.88 12.93 -19.58
CA ILE A 203 10.15 13.40 -19.01
C ILE A 203 10.81 14.35 -20.02
N PRO A 204 11.08 15.63 -19.67
CA PRO A 204 11.67 16.58 -20.60
C PRO A 204 13.11 16.22 -20.94
N LEU A 205 13.44 16.13 -22.24
CA LEU A 205 14.82 15.96 -22.69
C LEU A 205 15.74 17.12 -22.25
N SER A 206 15.17 18.31 -22.02
CA SER A 206 15.92 19.45 -21.48
C SER A 206 16.50 19.19 -20.08
N ASN A 207 16.01 18.19 -19.36
CA ASN A 207 16.54 17.77 -18.06
C ASN A 207 17.64 16.71 -18.15
N LEU A 208 17.80 16.08 -19.30
CA LEU A 208 18.88 15.13 -19.53
C LEU A 208 20.20 15.88 -19.80
N LEU A 209 21.20 15.62 -18.97
CA LEU A 209 22.53 16.23 -19.07
C LEU A 209 23.49 15.42 -19.93
N GLN A 210 23.47 14.10 -19.76
CA GLN A 210 24.42 13.19 -20.39
C GLN A 210 23.87 11.78 -20.47
N ILE A 211 24.31 11.03 -21.48
CA ILE A 211 24.21 9.58 -21.56
C ILE A 211 25.62 8.99 -21.51
N ALA A 212 25.82 8.00 -20.64
CA ALA A 212 26.97 7.13 -20.63
C ALA A 212 26.59 5.77 -21.22
N THR A 213 27.41 5.28 -22.14
CA THR A 213 27.30 3.94 -22.74
C THR A 213 28.64 3.21 -22.55
N ASP A 214 28.62 1.88 -22.51
CA ASP A 214 29.80 1.03 -22.26
C ASP A 214 30.81 0.98 -23.43
N GLY A 215 30.56 1.74 -24.50
CA GLY A 215 31.44 1.78 -25.66
C GLY A 215 31.32 0.56 -26.58
N ALA A 216 30.30 -0.30 -26.40
CA ALA A 216 30.02 -1.36 -27.35
C ALA A 216 29.85 -0.78 -28.76
N SER A 217 30.33 -1.47 -29.79
CA SER A 217 30.41 -0.95 -31.17
C SER A 217 29.08 -0.39 -31.70
N ALA A 218 27.96 -0.95 -31.24
CA ALA A 218 26.63 -0.48 -31.60
C ALA A 218 26.17 0.79 -30.85
N MET A 219 26.85 1.18 -29.78
CA MET A 219 26.59 2.37 -28.95
C MET A 219 27.54 3.53 -29.27
N THR A 220 28.62 3.27 -30.02
CA THR A 220 29.65 4.25 -30.42
C THR A 220 29.50 4.80 -31.85
N ALA A 221 28.51 4.35 -32.62
CA ALA A 221 28.32 4.83 -33.99
C ALA A 221 27.78 6.28 -34.01
N ASN A 222 28.70 7.23 -34.09
CA ASN A 222 28.54 8.67 -34.37
C ASN A 222 27.20 9.31 -33.94
N ARG A 223 27.22 9.92 -32.73
CA ARG A 223 26.21 10.81 -32.14
C ARG A 223 24.86 10.17 -31.84
N MET A 224 24.75 9.55 -30.66
CA MET A 224 23.52 9.63 -29.88
C MET A 224 23.39 11.06 -29.32
N ALA A 225 23.12 12.03 -30.21
CA ALA A 225 22.68 13.35 -29.80
C ALA A 225 21.15 13.29 -29.70
N LEU A 226 20.65 13.23 -28.46
CA LEU A 226 19.23 13.47 -28.15
C LEU A 226 18.86 14.94 -28.39
#